data_AF-A0A1V6H2L9-F1
#
_entry.id   AF-A0A1V6H2L9-F1
#
_cell.length_a   1.000
_cell.length_b   1.000
_cell.length_c   1.000
_cell.angle_alpha   90.00
_cell.angle_beta   90.00
_cell.angle_gamma   90.00
#
_symmetry.space_group_name_H-M   'P 1'
#
loop_
_entity.id
_entity.type
_entity.pdbx_description
1 polymer ?
#
loop_
_entity_poly.entity_id
_entity_poly.type
_entity_poly.pdbx_seq_one_letter_code
_entity_poly.pdbx_strand_id
1 'polypeptide(L)'
;MFRVAVTISELPQTEANERFFQVCTIYLFETMGGEYFQQLSELMGTVSEERSEKMQTIADMLRQEGREKGREEGLEKGMEKGREELLWKQISKKFPKASKKYFERLKTLTIEKLDALGLELIDMKNEEELKKHLM
;
A
#
# COMPACT_ATOMS: atom_id res chain seq x y z
N MET A 1 -25.95 -12.25 -0.61
CA MET A 1 -25.25 -11.03 -1.10
C MET A 1 -25.71 -10.61 -2.49
N PHE A 2 -25.78 -11.50 -3.48
CA PHE A 2 -26.30 -11.15 -4.81
C PHE A 2 -27.71 -10.52 -4.79
N ARG A 3 -28.63 -11.04 -3.97
CA ARG A 3 -29.94 -10.42 -3.73
C ARG A 3 -29.87 -9.00 -3.18
N VAL A 4 -28.92 -8.70 -2.29
CA VAL A 4 -28.74 -7.36 -1.72
C VAL A 4 -28.29 -6.39 -2.81
N ALA A 5 -27.33 -6.79 -3.64
CA ALA A 5 -26.87 -5.99 -4.77
C ALA A 5 -28.00 -5.67 -5.78
N VAL A 6 -28.83 -6.67 -6.10
CA VAL A 6 -30.02 -6.48 -6.95
C VAL A 6 -31.00 -5.50 -6.30
N THR A 7 -31.34 -5.69 -5.02
CA THR A 7 -32.29 -4.80 -4.31
C THR A 7 -31.79 -3.36 -4.24
N ILE A 8 -30.49 -3.14 -4.02
CA ILE A 8 -29.92 -1.78 -4.00
C ILE A 8 -29.95 -1.15 -5.40
N SER A 9 -29.74 -1.94 -6.45
CA SER A 9 -29.73 -1.44 -7.83
C SER A 9 -31.09 -0.96 -8.32
N GLU A 10 -32.17 -1.53 -7.78
CA GLU A 10 -33.57 -1.20 -8.10
C GLU A 10 -34.11 -0.03 -7.26
N LEU A 11 -33.32 0.53 -6.33
CA LEU A 11 -33.76 1.66 -5.51
C LEU A 11 -34.08 2.88 -6.38
N PRO A 12 -35.12 3.68 -6.01
CA PRO A 12 -35.41 4.93 -6.68
C PRO A 12 -34.19 5.85 -6.69
N GLN A 13 -33.95 6.55 -7.79
CA GLN A 13 -32.79 7.44 -8.00
C GLN A 13 -32.94 8.77 -7.24
N THR A 14 -33.00 8.67 -5.92
CA THR A 14 -32.88 9.82 -5.03
C THR A 14 -31.42 10.00 -4.66
N GLU A 15 -31.02 11.24 -4.34
CA GLU A 15 -29.64 11.53 -3.93
C GLU A 15 -29.16 10.61 -2.77
N ALA A 16 -30.05 10.34 -1.81
CA ALA A 16 -29.75 9.46 -0.68
C ALA A 16 -29.47 8.01 -1.13
N ASN A 17 -30.29 7.48 -2.03
CA ASN A 17 -30.13 6.12 -2.55
C ASN A 17 -28.90 5.99 -3.43
N GLU A 18 -28.54 7.02 -4.20
CA GLU A 18 -27.32 7.01 -5.02
C GLU A 18 -26.05 7.01 -4.15
N ARG A 19 -26.05 7.80 -3.07
CA ARG A 19 -24.97 7.75 -2.08
C ARG A 19 -24.90 6.37 -1.42
N PHE A 20 -26.04 5.81 -1.04
CA PHE A 20 -26.10 4.49 -0.44
C PHE A 20 -25.59 3.39 -1.39
N PHE A 21 -26.02 3.40 -2.64
CA PHE A 21 -25.53 2.48 -3.68
C PHE A 21 -24.01 2.56 -3.81
N GLN A 22 -23.45 3.77 -3.92
CA GLN A 22 -22.02 3.97 -4.03
C GLN A 22 -21.26 3.41 -2.81
N VAL A 23 -21.71 3.73 -1.59
CA VAL A 23 -21.07 3.23 -0.36
C VAL A 23 -21.12 1.71 -0.29
N CYS A 24 -22.27 1.10 -0.58
CA CYS A 24 -22.40 -0.36 -0.59
C CYS A 24 -21.51 -1.01 -1.64
N THR A 25 -21.44 -0.46 -2.85
CA THR A 25 -20.59 -0.99 -3.93
C THR A 25 -19.11 -0.95 -3.55
N ILE A 26 -18.64 0.16 -2.95
CA ILE A 26 -17.25 0.28 -2.47
C ILE A 26 -16.98 -0.75 -1.36
N TYR A 27 -17.85 -0.82 -0.35
CA TYR A 27 -17.71 -1.79 0.74
C TYR A 27 -17.67 -3.23 0.24
N LEU A 28 -18.52 -3.57 -0.73
CA LEU A 28 -18.54 -4.90 -1.34
C LEU A 28 -17.26 -5.18 -2.13
N PHE A 29 -16.71 -4.20 -2.86
CA PHE A 29 -15.41 -4.35 -3.51
C PHE A 29 -14.29 -4.63 -2.51
N GLU A 30 -14.21 -3.85 -1.44
CA GLU A 30 -13.16 -3.98 -0.43
C GLU A 30 -13.22 -5.34 0.30
N THR A 31 -14.42 -5.85 0.54
CA THR A 31 -14.62 -7.10 1.29
C THR A 31 -14.61 -8.36 0.41
N MET A 32 -15.02 -8.25 -0.85
CA MET A 32 -15.22 -9.41 -1.76
C MET A 32 -14.23 -9.46 -2.92
N GLY A 33 -13.51 -8.38 -3.19
CA GLY A 33 -12.48 -8.30 -4.22
C GLY A 33 -12.99 -8.00 -5.63
N GLY A 34 -12.03 -7.91 -6.56
CA GLY A 34 -12.27 -7.45 -7.93
C GLY A 34 -13.14 -8.37 -8.78
N GLU A 35 -13.05 -9.69 -8.60
CA GLU A 35 -13.89 -10.66 -9.34
C GLU A 35 -15.38 -10.45 -9.05
N TYR A 36 -15.74 -10.18 -7.79
CA TYR A 36 -17.11 -9.87 -7.40
C TYR A 36 -17.56 -8.53 -7.97
N PHE A 37 -16.71 -7.51 -7.93
CA PHE A 37 -17.02 -6.20 -8.49
C PHE A 37 -17.27 -6.25 -10.00
N GLN A 38 -16.54 -7.09 -10.73
CA GLN A 38 -16.78 -7.29 -12.17
C GLN A 38 -18.15 -7.91 -12.43
N GLN A 39 -18.52 -8.97 -11.71
CA GLN A 39 -19.85 -9.59 -11.81
C GLN A 39 -20.96 -8.58 -11.45
N LEU A 40 -20.73 -7.76 -10.42
CA LEU A 40 -21.66 -6.70 -10.04
C LEU A 40 -21.81 -5.65 -11.14
N SER A 41 -20.70 -5.24 -11.77
CA SER A 41 -20.72 -4.28 -12.87
C SER A 41 -21.50 -4.79 -14.08
N GLU A 42 -21.32 -6.07 -14.43
CA GLU A 42 -22.08 -6.72 -15.50
C GLU A 42 -23.59 -6.74 -15.19
N LEU A 43 -23.96 -7.09 -13.96
CA LEU A 43 -25.34 -7.07 -13.50
C LEU A 43 -25.93 -5.66 -13.57
N MET A 44 -25.21 -4.64 -13.09
CA MET A 44 -25.68 -3.25 -13.11
C MET A 44 -25.97 -2.76 -14.54
N GLY A 45 -25.19 -3.22 -15.52
CA GLY A 45 -25.43 -2.94 -16.94
C GLY A 45 -26.75 -3.50 -17.46
N THR A 46 -27.25 -4.60 -16.89
CA THR A 46 -28.58 -5.16 -17.22
C THR A 46 -29.73 -4.43 -16.53
N VAL A 47 -29.45 -3.73 -15.43
CA VAL A 47 -30.47 -3.01 -14.65
C VAL A 47 -30.81 -1.68 -15.30
N SER A 48 -29.80 -0.86 -15.64
CA SER A 48 -29.99 0.41 -16.36
C SER A 48 -28.67 0.99 -16.87
N GLU A 49 -28.76 1.90 -17.85
CA GLU A 49 -27.61 2.67 -18.33
C GLU A 49 -26.99 3.52 -17.22
N GLU A 50 -27.79 4.18 -16.38
CA GLU A 50 -27.30 5.00 -15.27
C GLU A 50 -26.52 4.20 -14.22
N ARG A 51 -26.99 2.99 -13.88
CA ARG A 51 -26.24 2.10 -12.98
C ARG A 51 -24.90 1.66 -13.59
N SER A 52 -24.86 1.44 -14.92
CA SER A 52 -23.63 1.16 -15.65
C SER A 52 -22.63 2.32 -15.57
N GLU A 53 -23.08 3.55 -15.85
CA GLU A 53 -22.26 4.77 -15.74
C GLU A 53 -21.74 4.99 -14.31
N LYS A 54 -22.60 4.74 -13.31
CA LYS A 54 -22.23 4.85 -11.91
C LYS A 54 -21.15 3.82 -11.53
N MET A 55 -21.25 2.58 -12.02
CA MET A 55 -20.22 1.56 -11.82
C MET A 55 -18.89 1.95 -12.47
N GLN A 56 -18.90 2.53 -13.67
CA GLN A 56 -17.68 3.04 -14.31
C GLN A 56 -17.03 4.15 -13.47
N THR A 57 -17.82 5.08 -12.97
CA THR A 57 -17.34 6.16 -12.09
C THR A 57 -16.70 5.60 -10.81
N ILE A 58 -17.33 4.60 -10.18
CA ILE A 58 -16.78 3.94 -9.00
C ILE A 58 -15.48 3.20 -9.36
N ALA A 59 -15.43 2.51 -10.50
CA ALA A 59 -14.22 1.83 -10.96
C ALA A 59 -13.06 2.81 -11.21
N ASP A 60 -13.33 3.99 -11.77
CA ASP A 60 -12.32 5.04 -11.96
C ASP A 60 -11.78 5.57 -10.63
N MET A 61 -12.67 5.84 -9.68
CA MET A 61 -12.31 6.28 -8.34
C MET A 61 -11.44 5.23 -7.63
N LEU A 62 -11.83 3.95 -7.64
CA LEU A 62 -11.07 2.85 -7.05
C LEU A 62 -9.69 2.68 -7.72
N ARG A 63 -9.61 2.83 -9.05
CA ARG A 63 -8.33 2.78 -9.79
C ARG A 63 -7.43 3.97 -9.46
N GLN A 64 -7.99 5.16 -9.26
CA GLN A 64 -7.22 6.33 -8.87
C GLN A 64 -6.67 6.15 -7.44
N GLU A 65 -7.52 5.78 -6.50
CA GLU A 65 -7.14 5.55 -5.11
C GLU A 65 -6.07 4.45 -4.99
N GLY A 66 -6.25 3.33 -5.71
CA GLY A 66 -5.27 2.26 -5.74
C GLY A 66 -3.92 2.69 -6.31
N ARG A 67 -3.90 3.56 -7.34
CA ARG A 67 -2.66 4.14 -7.88
C ARG A 67 -1.99 5.08 -6.89
N GLU A 68 -2.76 5.91 -6.19
CA GLU A 68 -2.25 6.85 -5.20
C GLU A 68 -1.62 6.11 -4.00
N LYS A 69 -2.37 5.18 -3.40
CA LYS A 69 -1.87 4.32 -2.31
C LYS A 69 -0.64 3.53 -2.73
N GLY A 70 -0.68 2.91 -3.92
CA GLY A 70 0.47 2.16 -4.44
C GLY A 70 1.70 3.02 -4.67
N ARG A 71 1.53 4.29 -5.09
CA ARG A 71 2.62 5.25 -5.24
C ARG A 71 3.21 5.66 -3.89
N GLU A 72 2.37 5.93 -2.90
CA GLU A 72 2.80 6.32 -1.55
C GLU A 72 3.56 5.18 -0.87
N GLU A 73 2.97 3.98 -0.81
CA GLU A 73 3.64 2.80 -0.25
C GLU A 73 4.92 2.46 -1.00
N GLY A 74 4.91 2.59 -2.33
CA GLY A 74 6.09 2.32 -3.16
C GLY A 74 7.22 3.31 -2.88
N LEU A 75 6.90 4.58 -2.67
CA LEU A 75 7.86 5.62 -2.33
C LEU A 75 8.47 5.38 -0.94
N GLU A 76 7.63 5.10 0.06
CA GLU A 76 8.07 4.81 1.43
C GLU A 76 8.99 3.59 1.49
N LYS A 77 8.53 2.44 0.96
CA LYS A 77 9.35 1.21 0.88
C LYS A 77 10.62 1.41 0.06
N GLY A 78 10.56 2.24 -0.98
CA GLY A 78 11.72 2.60 -1.81
C GLY A 78 12.76 3.39 -1.03
N MET A 79 12.33 4.36 -0.23
CA MET A 79 13.21 5.15 0.64
C MET A 79 13.86 4.30 1.72
N GLU A 80 13.10 3.42 2.39
CA GLU A 80 13.62 2.48 3.39
C GLU A 80 14.72 1.58 2.81
N LYS A 81 14.41 0.86 1.74
CA LYS A 81 15.38 -0.02 1.07
C LYS A 81 16.61 0.73 0.59
N GLY A 82 16.43 1.94 0.05
CA GLY A 82 17.54 2.78 -0.38
C GLY A 82 18.50 3.13 0.76
N ARG A 83 17.97 3.46 1.95
CA ARG A 83 18.77 3.75 3.15
C ARG A 83 19.51 2.50 3.64
N GLU A 84 18.82 1.36 3.74
CA GLU A 84 19.40 0.08 4.15
C GLU A 84 20.57 -0.33 3.24
N GLU A 85 20.35 -0.31 1.92
CA GLU A 85 21.37 -0.71 0.94
C GLU A 85 22.57 0.23 0.94
N LEU A 86 22.32 1.55 0.99
CA LEU A 86 23.38 2.54 1.03
C LEU A 86 24.22 2.40 2.31
N LEU A 87 23.56 2.26 3.46
CA LEU A 87 24.23 2.11 4.74
C LEU A 87 25.04 0.82 4.79
N TRP A 88 24.53 -0.28 4.24
CA TRP A 88 25.29 -1.52 4.11
C TRP A 88 26.52 -1.37 3.20
N LYS A 89 26.42 -0.67 2.07
CA LYS A 89 27.58 -0.38 1.21
C LYS A 89 28.65 0.42 1.95
N GLN A 90 28.25 1.38 2.78
CA GLN A 90 29.17 2.16 3.61
C GLN A 90 29.81 1.29 4.70
N ILE A 91 29.02 0.50 5.43
CA ILE A 91 29.49 -0.43 6.48
C ILE A 91 30.47 -1.43 5.90
N SER A 92 30.12 -2.12 4.81
CA SER A 92 30.97 -3.14 4.18
C SER A 92 32.26 -2.56 3.62
N LYS A 93 32.27 -1.29 3.18
CA LYS A 93 33.49 -0.60 2.76
C LYS A 93 34.37 -0.20 3.94
N LYS A 94 33.78 0.33 5.03
CA LYS A 94 34.51 0.80 6.21
C LYS A 94 35.00 -0.35 7.10
N PHE A 95 34.22 -1.42 7.18
CA PHE A 95 34.47 -2.63 7.95
C PHE A 95 34.39 -3.86 7.04
N PRO A 96 35.45 -4.20 6.28
CA PRO A 96 35.43 -5.30 5.31
C PRO A 96 35.15 -6.69 5.90
N LYS A 97 35.30 -6.86 7.21
CA LYS A 97 35.02 -8.11 7.94
C LYS A 97 33.60 -8.17 8.52
N ALA A 98 32.79 -7.12 8.32
CA ALA A 98 31.43 -7.03 8.82
C ALA A 98 30.57 -8.19 8.32
N SER A 99 29.84 -8.83 9.23
CA SER A 99 28.96 -9.95 8.90
C SER A 99 27.72 -9.49 8.12
N LYS A 100 27.28 -10.30 7.14
CA LYS A 100 26.02 -10.07 6.42
C LYS A 100 24.79 -10.09 7.33
N LYS A 101 24.91 -10.66 8.55
CA LYS A 101 23.87 -10.57 9.59
C LYS A 101 23.51 -9.12 9.93
N TYR A 102 24.47 -8.19 9.83
CA TYR A 102 24.20 -6.77 10.04
C TYR A 102 23.28 -6.20 8.97
N PHE A 103 23.41 -6.61 7.70
CA PHE A 103 22.48 -6.18 6.66
C PHE A 103 21.04 -6.63 6.94
N GLU A 104 20.86 -7.89 7.36
CA GLU A 104 19.53 -8.37 7.75
C GLU A 104 19.00 -7.62 8.98
N ARG A 105 19.88 -7.18 9.89
CA ARG A 105 19.47 -6.33 11.02
C ARG A 105 19.01 -4.95 10.57
N LEU A 106 19.69 -4.32 9.61
CA LEU A 106 19.30 -3.01 9.07
C LEU A 106 17.85 -3.01 8.56
N LYS A 107 17.43 -4.09 7.89
CA LYS A 107 16.04 -4.28 7.40
C LYS A 107 14.96 -4.34 8.49
N THR A 108 15.38 -4.43 9.76
CA THR A 108 14.47 -4.47 10.91
C THR A 108 14.48 -3.17 11.71
N LEU A 109 15.35 -2.23 11.34
CA LEU A 109 15.44 -0.93 12.00
C LEU A 109 14.43 0.04 11.38
N THR A 110 13.96 0.98 12.20
CA THR A 110 13.15 2.10 11.71
C THR A 110 14.04 3.09 10.96
N ILE A 111 13.41 3.92 10.14
CA ILE A 111 14.08 4.97 9.36
C ILE A 111 14.94 5.88 10.25
N GLU A 112 14.45 6.27 11.43
CA GLU A 112 15.17 7.14 12.36
C GLU A 112 16.43 6.47 12.91
N LYS A 113 16.36 5.15 13.17
CA LYS A 113 17.53 4.38 13.63
C LYS A 113 18.55 4.18 12.51
N LEU A 114 18.10 4.01 11.26
CA LEU A 114 18.98 3.96 10.10
C LEU A 114 19.70 5.30 9.91
N ASP A 115 19.01 6.43 10.07
CA ASP A 115 19.61 7.76 9.96
C ASP A 115 20.62 8.05 11.06
N ALA A 116 20.25 7.77 12.32
CA ALA A 116 21.16 7.93 13.45
C ALA A 116 22.43 7.08 13.26
N LEU A 117 22.26 5.81 12.86
CA LEU A 117 23.38 4.93 12.56
C LEU A 117 24.23 5.47 11.40
N GLY A 118 23.60 6.05 10.37
CA GLY A 118 24.32 6.66 9.24
C GLY A 118 25.23 7.81 9.66
N LEU A 119 24.78 8.66 10.58
CA LEU A 119 25.59 9.76 11.13
C LEU A 119 26.72 9.22 12.00
N GLU A 120 26.40 8.33 12.95
CA GLU A 120 27.40 7.77 13.86
C GLU A 120 28.46 6.93 13.13
N LEU A 121 28.07 6.23 12.06
CA LEU A 121 28.97 5.42 11.24
C LEU A 121 30.15 6.23 10.70
N ILE A 122 29.98 7.53 10.46
CA ILE A 122 31.04 8.43 9.95
C ILE A 122 32.22 8.48 10.93
N ASP A 123 31.93 8.58 12.22
CA ASP A 123 32.92 8.74 13.28
C ASP A 123 33.40 7.41 13.88
N MET A 124 32.69 6.31 13.63
CA MET A 124 33.04 5.00 14.17
C MET A 124 34.46 4.56 13.79
N LYS A 125 35.23 4.03 14.75
CA LYS A 125 36.63 3.63 14.50
C LYS A 125 36.82 2.13 14.28
N ASN A 126 35.89 1.32 14.76
CA ASN A 126 35.99 -0.14 14.74
C ASN A 126 34.60 -0.79 14.66
N GLU A 127 34.58 -2.09 14.37
CA GLU A 127 33.33 -2.87 14.24
C GLU A 127 32.61 -3.06 15.58
N GLU A 128 33.29 -3.00 16.73
CA GLU A 128 32.65 -3.16 18.04
C GLU A 128 31.68 -2.03 18.37
N GLU A 129 31.97 -0.81 17.90
CA GLU A 129 31.03 0.32 17.99
C GLU A 129 29.77 0.05 17.15
N LEU A 130 29.92 -0.47 15.93
CA LEU A 130 28.80 -0.85 15.07
C LEU A 130 27.91 -1.93 15.70
N LYS A 131 28.50 -2.92 16.38
CA LYS A 131 27.76 -4.00 17.05
C LYS A 131 26.76 -3.49 18.08
N LYS A 132 27.04 -2.38 18.77
CA LYS A 132 26.13 -1.81 19.78
C LYS A 132 24.78 -1.38 19.21
N HIS A 133 24.72 -1.08 17.90
CA HIS A 133 23.49 -0.67 17.21
C HIS A 133 22.75 -1.84 16.56
N LEU A 134 23.46 -2.96 16.32
CA LEU A 134 22.99 -4.07 15.50
C LEU A 134 22.86 -5.40 16.27
N MET A 135 23.19 -5.43 17.55
CA MET A 135 22.87 -6.53 18.46
C MET A 135 21.55 -6.31 19.19
#